data_AF-A0A8T2ZSP3-F1
#
_entry.id   AF-A0A8T2ZSP3-F1
#
_cell.length_a   1.000
_cell.length_b   1.000
_cell.length_c   1.000
_cell.angle_alpha   90.00
_cell.angle_beta   90.00
_cell.angle_gamma   90.00
#
_symmetry.space_group_name_H-M   'P 1'
#
loop_
_entity.id
_entity.type
_entity.pdbx_description
1 polymer ?
#
loop_
_entity_poly.entity_id
_entity_poly.type
_entity_poly.pdbx_seq_one_letter_code
_entity_poly.pdbx_strand_id
1 'polypeptide(L)'
;MVPEGVSWILGNGKRARFWQHCRVAKCDPRLLEFAIDLVPEEQLQRTVCQFVSDASQWEWSVFDRFLPMELILKIAAAFPPHGSAGREDIFIWKFTLNGEFSTNTAYDDLHALVTVFGFDALRVHL
;
A
#
# COMPACT_ATOMS: atom_id res chain seq x y z
N MET A 1 -12.37 -0.69 3.75
CA MET A 1 -11.89 0.62 3.28
C MET A 1 -10.74 1.04 4.18
N VAL A 2 -9.58 1.41 3.64
CA VAL A 2 -8.45 1.92 4.44
C VAL A 2 -8.60 3.44 4.53
N PRO A 3 -8.62 4.05 5.74
CA PRO A 3 -8.71 5.50 5.91
C PRO A 3 -7.56 6.24 5.21
N GLU A 4 -7.82 7.48 4.80
CA GLU A 4 -6.76 8.35 4.31
C GLU A 4 -5.71 8.59 5.41
N GLY A 5 -4.43 8.65 5.03
CA GLY A 5 -3.31 8.73 5.98
C GLY A 5 -2.82 7.39 6.51
N VAL A 6 -3.56 6.29 6.30
CA VAL A 6 -3.16 4.96 6.76
C VAL A 6 -2.60 4.12 5.61
N SER A 7 -1.53 3.37 5.87
CA SER A 7 -0.95 2.38 4.95
C SER A 7 -0.77 1.02 5.63
N TRP A 8 -0.58 -0.02 4.83
CA TRP A 8 -0.23 -1.36 5.31
C TRP A 8 1.28 -1.54 5.33
N ILE A 9 1.81 -2.12 6.41
CA ILE A 9 3.07 -2.87 6.36
C ILE A 9 2.70 -4.33 6.21
N LEU A 10 3.19 -4.96 5.14
CA LEU A 10 2.98 -6.37 4.87
C LEU A 10 3.84 -7.21 5.81
N GLY A 11 3.20 -8.13 6.54
CA GLY A 11 3.86 -9.13 7.35
C GLY A 11 3.63 -10.51 6.75
N ASN A 12 2.55 -11.18 7.14
CA ASN A 12 2.16 -12.49 6.63
C ASN A 12 1.20 -12.42 5.42
N GLY A 13 0.73 -11.22 5.06
CA GLY A 13 -0.09 -10.98 3.88
C GLY A 13 -1.52 -11.53 3.97
N LYS A 14 -2.00 -11.93 5.15
CA LYS A 14 -3.33 -12.53 5.35
C LYS A 14 -4.47 -11.53 5.40
N ARG A 15 -4.19 -10.24 5.61
CA ARG A 15 -5.21 -9.19 5.80
C ARG A 15 -5.18 -8.16 4.69
N ALA A 16 -3.98 -7.80 4.23
CA ALA A 16 -3.82 -6.89 3.12
C ALA A 16 -4.33 -7.54 1.82
N ARG A 17 -5.09 -6.79 1.03
CA ARG A 17 -5.60 -7.22 -0.28
C ARG A 17 -4.63 -6.76 -1.34
N PHE A 18 -4.19 -7.67 -2.18
CA PHE A 18 -3.08 -7.43 -3.11
C PHE A 18 -3.35 -6.21 -4.00
N TRP A 19 -4.43 -6.24 -4.77
CA TRP A 19 -4.76 -5.17 -5.71
C TRP A 19 -5.15 -3.85 -5.04
N GLN A 20 -5.93 -3.94 -3.95
CA GLN A 20 -6.59 -2.76 -3.36
C GLN A 20 -5.74 -2.05 -2.30
N HIS A 21 -4.78 -2.74 -1.69
CA HIS A 21 -4.04 -2.21 -0.54
C HIS A 21 -2.53 -2.13 -0.80
N CYS A 22 -1.95 -2.97 -1.66
CA CYS A 22 -0.52 -2.95 -1.89
C CYS A 22 -0.09 -1.77 -2.77
N ARG A 23 1.11 -1.28 -2.48
CA ARG A 23 1.80 -0.23 -3.22
C ARG A 23 3.21 -0.71 -3.51
N VAL A 24 3.75 -0.29 -4.64
CA VAL A 24 5.09 -0.68 -5.07
C VAL A 24 6.16 0.13 -4.34
N ALA A 25 5.86 1.38 -4.01
CA ALA A 25 6.65 2.24 -3.12
C ALA A 25 5.74 2.97 -2.11
N LYS A 26 6.34 3.57 -1.07
CA LYS A 26 5.60 4.27 0.01
C LYS A 26 4.60 5.32 -0.50
N CYS A 27 4.88 5.95 -1.63
CA CYS A 27 4.06 7.02 -2.19
C CYS A 27 3.32 6.61 -3.48
N ASP A 28 3.49 5.38 -3.96
CA ASP A 28 2.88 4.97 -5.22
C ASP A 28 1.37 4.73 -5.05
N PRO A 29 0.57 4.95 -6.10
CA PRO A 29 -0.81 4.46 -6.21
C PRO A 29 -0.95 2.97 -5.87
N ARG A 30 -2.18 2.52 -5.63
CA ARG A 30 -2.46 1.09 -5.39
C ARG A 30 -2.14 0.30 -6.65
N LEU A 31 -1.74 -0.96 -6.51
CA LEU A 31 -1.45 -1.85 -7.65
C LEU A 31 -2.58 -1.87 -8.69
N LEU A 32 -3.84 -1.86 -8.24
CA LEU A 32 -5.01 -1.82 -9.12
C LEU A 32 -5.03 -0.61 -10.06
N GLU A 33 -4.49 0.54 -9.63
CA GLU A 33 -4.48 1.77 -10.43
C GLU A 33 -3.48 1.69 -11.60
N PHE A 34 -2.57 0.73 -11.56
CA PHE A 34 -1.63 0.44 -12.63
C PHE A 34 -2.01 -0.77 -13.48
N ALA A 35 -3.18 -1.36 -13.27
CA ALA A 35 -3.59 -2.53 -14.02
C ALA A 35 -3.72 -2.19 -15.52
N ILE A 36 -3.02 -2.93 -16.39
CA ILE A 36 -3.06 -2.76 -17.85
C ILE A 36 -4.17 -3.58 -18.52
N ASP A 37 -4.81 -4.47 -17.77
CA ASP A 37 -5.92 -5.33 -18.20
C ASP A 37 -6.94 -5.45 -17.06
N LEU A 38 -8.15 -5.90 -17.37
CA LEU A 38 -9.23 -6.04 -16.41
C LEU A 38 -8.91 -7.15 -15.39
N VAL A 39 -8.65 -6.74 -14.15
CA VAL A 39 -8.45 -7.67 -13.03
C VAL A 39 -9.80 -8.30 -12.64
N PRO A 40 -9.94 -9.64 -12.64
CA PRO A 40 -11.18 -10.31 -12.24
C PRO A 40 -11.60 -9.97 -10.81
N GLU A 41 -12.90 -9.86 -10.55
CA GLU A 41 -13.43 -9.50 -9.21
C GLU A 41 -12.95 -10.46 -8.11
N GLU A 42 -12.85 -11.74 -8.44
CA GLU A 42 -12.32 -12.79 -7.57
C GLU A 42 -10.90 -12.47 -7.09
N GLN A 43 -10.06 -11.91 -7.98
CA GLN A 43 -8.72 -11.50 -7.63
C GLN A 43 -8.70 -10.26 -6.75
N LEU A 44 -9.62 -9.31 -6.94
CA LEU A 44 -9.69 -8.08 -6.14
C LEU A 44 -9.91 -8.35 -4.64
N GLN A 45 -10.57 -9.46 -4.32
CA GLN A 45 -10.82 -9.88 -2.94
C GLN A 45 -9.65 -10.67 -2.33
N ARG A 46 -8.71 -11.15 -3.14
CA ARG A 46 -7.60 -12.00 -2.67
C ARG A 46 -6.58 -11.20 -1.85
N THR A 47 -6.12 -11.85 -0.78
CA THR A 47 -5.10 -11.32 0.10
C THR A 47 -3.70 -11.56 -0.48
N VAL A 48 -2.69 -10.83 -0.01
CA VAL A 48 -1.32 -10.95 -0.56
C VAL A 48 -0.79 -12.37 -0.44
N CYS A 49 -1.02 -13.05 0.68
CA CYS A 49 -0.54 -14.42 0.89
C CYS A 49 -1.13 -15.42 -0.11
N GLN A 50 -2.28 -15.11 -0.71
CA GLN A 50 -2.89 -15.96 -1.74
C GLN A 50 -2.20 -15.80 -3.10
N PHE A 51 -1.32 -14.81 -3.29
CA PHE A 51 -0.47 -14.67 -4.48
C PHE A 51 0.95 -15.20 -4.23
N VAL A 52 1.15 -15.94 -3.15
CA VAL A 52 2.43 -16.51 -2.75
C VAL A 52 2.26 -18.04 -2.64
N SER A 53 3.18 -18.78 -3.25
CA SER A 53 3.26 -20.24 -3.20
C SER A 53 3.62 -20.74 -1.80
N ASP A 54 3.45 -22.03 -1.54
CA ASP A 54 3.94 -22.66 -0.29
C ASP A 54 5.47 -22.56 -0.13
N ALA A 55 6.22 -22.40 -1.22
CA ALA A 55 7.66 -22.19 -1.22
C ALA A 55 8.07 -20.72 -0.91
N SER A 56 7.13 -19.88 -0.46
CA SER A 56 7.33 -18.43 -0.23
C SER A 56 7.87 -17.69 -1.46
N GLN A 57 7.37 -18.04 -2.64
CA GLN A 57 7.63 -17.34 -3.90
C GLN A 57 6.35 -16.71 -4.45
N TRP A 58 6.47 -15.59 -5.17
CA TRP A 58 5.32 -15.01 -5.88
C TRP A 58 4.80 -15.96 -6.96
N GLU A 59 3.48 -16.15 -6.99
CA GLU A 59 2.78 -16.90 -8.04
C GLU A 59 2.54 -16.00 -9.26
N TRP A 60 3.61 -15.71 -9.99
CA TRP A 60 3.62 -14.72 -11.08
C TRP A 60 2.51 -14.96 -12.12
N SER A 61 2.29 -16.23 -12.49
CA SER A 61 1.28 -16.66 -13.46
C SER A 61 -0.15 -16.20 -13.14
N VAL A 62 -0.41 -15.84 -11.87
CA VAL A 62 -1.72 -15.40 -11.40
C VAL A 62 -1.97 -13.93 -11.72
N PHE A 63 -0.93 -13.09 -11.75
CA PHE A 63 -1.13 -11.63 -11.78
C PHE A 63 -0.22 -10.84 -12.71
N ASP A 64 0.84 -11.43 -13.27
CA ASP A 64 1.86 -10.71 -14.05
C ASP A 64 1.29 -10.02 -15.29
N ARG A 65 0.38 -10.68 -16.00
CA ARG A 65 -0.31 -10.19 -17.21
C ARG A 65 -1.11 -8.90 -17.00
N PHE A 66 -1.48 -8.58 -15.76
CA PHE A 66 -2.29 -7.39 -15.47
C PHE A 66 -1.43 -6.18 -15.11
N LEU A 67 -0.10 -6.30 -15.02
CA LEU A 67 0.76 -5.20 -14.61
C LEU A 67 1.83 -4.88 -15.67
N PRO A 68 2.27 -3.61 -15.76
CA PRO A 68 3.45 -3.25 -16.52
C PRO A 68 4.71 -3.98 -16.02
N MET A 69 5.60 -4.35 -16.94
CA MET A 69 6.87 -5.03 -16.63
C MET A 69 7.70 -4.30 -15.56
N GLU A 70 7.71 -2.96 -15.59
CA GLU A 70 8.43 -2.15 -14.61
C GLU A 70 7.94 -2.40 -13.17
N LEU A 71 6.64 -2.59 -12.98
CA LEU A 71 6.09 -2.89 -11.66
C LEU A 71 6.35 -4.32 -11.24
N ILE A 72 6.34 -5.27 -12.18
CA ILE A 72 6.74 -6.65 -11.91
C ILE A 72 8.17 -6.72 -11.39
N LEU A 73 9.10 -5.99 -12.00
CA LEU A 73 10.48 -5.92 -11.52
C LEU A 73 10.59 -5.33 -10.11
N LYS A 74 9.81 -4.30 -9.80
CA LYS A 74 9.79 -3.71 -8.45
C LYS A 74 9.17 -4.66 -7.42
N ILE A 75 8.11 -5.40 -7.77
CA ILE A 75 7.52 -6.43 -6.90
C ILE A 75 8.52 -7.58 -6.70
N ALA A 76 9.25 -7.98 -7.74
CA ALA A 76 10.26 -9.03 -7.67
C ALA A 76 11.46 -8.64 -6.79
N ALA A 77 11.78 -7.34 -6.72
CA ALA A 77 12.79 -6.82 -5.79
C ALA A 77 12.33 -6.84 -4.33
N ALA A 78 11.01 -6.94 -4.08
CA ALA A 78 10.46 -7.11 -2.74
C ALA A 78 10.28 -8.59 -2.41
N PHE A 79 10.72 -8.98 -1.21
CA PHE A 79 10.48 -10.35 -0.73
C PHE A 79 8.97 -10.57 -0.53
N PRO A 80 8.40 -11.66 -1.04
CA PRO A 80 7.02 -12.03 -0.77
C PRO A 80 6.81 -12.22 0.74
N PRO A 81 5.62 -11.87 1.27
CA PRO A 81 5.32 -12.09 2.67
C PRO A 81 5.39 -13.58 3.01
N HIS A 82 5.96 -13.88 4.18
CA HIS A 82 6.09 -15.25 4.66
C HIS A 82 4.74 -15.72 5.24
N GLY A 83 3.94 -16.41 4.42
CA GLY A 83 2.52 -16.63 4.68
C GLY A 83 2.16 -17.22 6.04
N SER A 84 2.94 -18.17 6.58
CA SER A 84 2.60 -18.88 7.82
C SER A 84 3.44 -18.48 9.05
N ALA A 85 4.66 -17.98 8.86
CA ALA A 85 5.57 -17.64 9.96
C ALA A 85 5.97 -16.16 10.05
N GLY A 86 5.42 -15.30 9.18
CA GLY A 86 5.58 -13.85 9.29
C GLY A 86 4.77 -13.23 10.44
N ARG A 87 5.21 -12.07 10.93
CA ARG A 87 4.40 -11.20 11.82
C ARG A 87 3.09 -10.84 11.13
N GLU A 88 2.06 -10.49 11.90
CA GLU A 88 0.80 -10.04 11.30
C GLU A 88 0.97 -8.75 10.50
N ASP A 89 0.09 -8.58 9.50
CA ASP A 89 -0.04 -7.31 8.78
C ASP A 89 -0.51 -6.21 9.75
N ILE A 90 0.22 -5.09 9.76
CA ILE A 90 -0.08 -3.93 10.63
C ILE A 90 -0.40 -2.69 9.82
N PHE A 91 -1.19 -1.80 10.43
CA PHE A 91 -1.43 -0.47 9.91
C PHE A 91 -0.37 0.50 10.43
N ILE A 92 0.02 1.44 9.58
CA ILE A 92 0.89 2.56 9.93
C ILE A 92 0.31 3.88 9.45
N TRP A 93 0.70 4.96 10.12
CA TRP A 93 0.52 6.30 9.60
C TRP A 93 1.53 6.56 8.49
N LYS A 94 1.04 6.84 7.27
CA LYS A 94 1.89 6.90 6.07
C LYS A 94 2.79 8.15 6.03
N PHE A 95 2.45 9.16 6.81
CA PHE A 95 3.13 10.45 6.80
C PHE A 95 4.25 10.56 7.86
N THR A 96 4.36 9.61 8.78
CA THR A 96 5.48 9.54 9.73
C THR A 96 6.45 8.44 9.34
N LEU A 97 7.74 8.70 9.53
CA LEU A 97 8.80 7.74 9.19
C LEU A 97 8.74 6.46 10.03
N ASN A 98 8.33 6.59 11.31
CA ASN A 98 8.16 5.49 12.24
C ASN A 98 6.76 4.82 12.14
N GLY A 99 5.85 5.38 11.34
CA GLY A 99 4.51 4.84 11.18
C GLY A 99 3.56 5.11 12.36
N GLU A 100 4.00 5.87 13.37
CA GLU A 100 3.17 6.21 14.52
C GLU A 100 2.28 7.41 14.22
N PHE A 101 1.07 7.38 14.74
CA PHE A 101 0.17 8.52 14.70
C PHE A 101 0.29 9.33 15.99
N SER A 102 0.49 10.63 15.85
CA SER A 102 0.29 11.60 16.93
C SER A 102 -0.53 12.79 16.42
N THR A 103 -1.20 13.49 17.33
CA THR A 103 -1.91 14.73 16.98
C THR A 103 -0.96 15.77 16.41
N ASN A 104 0.27 15.85 16.94
CA ASN A 104 1.30 16.79 16.47
C ASN A 104 1.68 16.52 15.00
N THR A 105 2.00 15.26 14.67
CA THR A 105 2.37 14.86 13.30
C THR A 105 1.26 15.11 12.29
N ALA A 106 -0.01 14.95 12.68
CA ALA A 106 -1.13 15.24 11.79
C ALA A 106 -1.25 16.75 11.44
N TYR A 107 -0.93 17.64 12.39
CA TYR A 107 -0.89 19.08 12.14
C TYR A 107 0.33 19.50 11.32
N ASP A 108 1.50 18.90 11.55
CA ASP A 108 2.70 19.14 10.75
C ASP A 108 2.46 18.75 9.27
N ASP A 109 1.81 17.62 9.02
CA ASP A 109 1.45 17.17 7.68
C ASP A 109 0.48 18.13 6.97
N LEU A 110 -0.51 18.65 7.71
CA LEU A 110 -1.44 19.67 7.20
C LEU A 110 -0.71 20.98 6.86
N HIS A 111 0.20 21.43 7.72
CA HIS A 111 1.02 22.62 7.46
C HIS A 111 1.94 22.45 6.26
N ALA A 112 2.57 21.28 6.10
CA ALA A 112 3.42 20.98 4.96
C ALA A 112 2.64 20.99 3.64
N LEU A 113 1.43 20.44 3.61
CA LEU A 113 0.55 20.49 2.43
C LEU A 113 0.12 21.92 2.07
N VAL A 114 -0.21 22.75 3.06
CA VAL A 114 -0.55 24.17 2.83
C VAL A 114 0.64 24.95 2.28
N THR A 115 1.85 24.65 2.75
CA THR A 115 3.08 25.34 2.33
C THR A 115 3.53 24.92 0.92
N VAL A 116 3.35 23.64 0.55
CA VAL A 116 3.74 23.12 -0.77
C VAL A 116 2.72 23.45 -1.86
N PHE A 117 1.43 23.45 -1.54
CA PHE A 117 0.36 23.68 -2.52
C PHE A 117 -0.19 25.11 -2.52
N GLY A 118 0.33 26.01 -1.69
CA GLY A 118 -0.03 27.43 -1.71
C GLY A 118 -1.53 27.67 -1.60
N PHE A 119 -2.16 27.12 -0.57
CA PHE A 119 -3.54 27.48 -0.23
C PHE A 119 -3.51 28.65 0.76
N ASP A 120 -3.54 29.87 0.24
CA ASP A 120 -3.97 31.05 0.99
C ASP A 120 -5.47 30.90 1.30
N ALA A 121 -5.78 30.29 2.44
CA ALA A 121 -7.13 30.25 2.96
C ALA A 121 -7.14 30.62 4.46
N LEU A 122 -7.16 31.93 4.66
CA LEU A 122 -7.95 32.65 5.68
C LEU A 122 -7.82 32.21 7.14
N ARG A 123 -7.00 32.98 7.86
CA ARG A 123 -7.35 33.71 9.09
C ARG A 123 -8.75 33.40 9.63
N VAL A 124 -8.84 32.54 10.64
CA VAL A 124 -10.00 32.50 11.53
C VAL A 124 -9.57 33.09 12.87
N HIS A 125 -9.86 34.39 13.02
CA HIS A 125 -10.21 34.91 14.34
C HIS A 125 -11.58 34.34 14.68
N LEU A 126 -11.65 33.56 15.76
CA LEU A 126 -12.50 33.77 16.93
C LEU A 126 -12.13 32.74 17.99
#